data_AF-A0A7W5AHV8-F1
#
_entry.id   AF-A0A7W5AHV8-F1
#
_cell.length_a   1.000
_cell.length_b   1.000
_cell.length_c   1.000
_cell.angle_alpha   90.00
_cell.angle_beta   90.00
_cell.angle_gamma   90.00
#
_symmetry.space_group_name_H-M   'P 1'
#
loop_
_entity.id
_entity.type
_entity.pdbx_description
1 polymer ?
#
loop_
_entity_poly.entity_id
_entity_poly.type
_entity_poly.pdbx_seq_one_letter_code
_entity_poly.pdbx_strand_id
1 'polypeptide(L)'
;MLERVAGMPGVQPLRVFPVLLPMWAVEIRTVVLDAQPYEVFDQYVSRAVAGAGLREPSRLAAFFGVEVGLIERAVRFLESVGHLRGDGAGVVLTELGRRSVADGCRYVLKEDRQVVYLDGFTCEPLPKSHYAGTEWCDEPSLRLADRTAFHPVTASPAFRVGAIQELADRPDRERFNLPGALTSVEPLEAWQAWLPAYIVECVSELLVFIKAVDGPDRHLGKIVTPYLSEVLAAEPRVDDMQVWLTWLEAKGLPGARIRRMPNRVLRAGLPAAVFGQAVRWAQLGSFEVRQQTFMQLWCEDVAARRQAVLVRAAAITGAGGVRRRAEVEQRLADLAGQLEVAAPGWDDLYRYAEEADDRALLDRLNVLASG
;
A
#
# COMPACT_ATOMS: atom_id res chain seq x y z
N MET A 1 8.53 12.68 0.83
CA MET A 1 7.30 13.07 0.08
C MET A 1 7.51 14.42 -0.57
N LEU A 2 7.75 15.48 0.21
CA LEU A 2 7.96 16.83 -0.31
C LEU A 2 9.15 16.93 -1.27
N GLU A 3 10.18 16.12 -1.07
CA GLU A 3 11.32 15.97 -1.98
C GLU A 3 10.86 15.59 -3.39
N ARG A 4 9.90 14.66 -3.49
CA ARG A 4 9.32 14.23 -4.77
C ARG A 4 8.46 15.33 -5.37
N VAL A 5 7.60 15.95 -4.57
CA VAL A 5 6.71 17.04 -5.05
C VAL A 5 7.53 18.21 -5.61
N ALA A 6 8.59 18.62 -4.90
CA ALA A 6 9.44 19.72 -5.33
C ALA A 6 10.22 19.41 -6.63
N GLY A 7 10.48 18.13 -6.92
CA GLY A 7 11.13 17.66 -8.14
C GLY A 7 10.18 17.39 -9.31
N MET A 8 8.86 17.44 -9.11
CA MET A 8 7.90 17.19 -10.18
C MET A 8 7.84 18.39 -11.16
N PRO A 9 8.01 18.16 -12.48
CA PRO A 9 7.92 19.23 -13.47
C PRO A 9 6.55 19.92 -13.44
N GLY A 10 6.56 21.26 -13.39
CA GLY A 10 5.35 22.08 -13.43
C GLY A 10 4.55 22.13 -12.12
N VAL A 11 4.93 21.36 -11.09
CA VAL A 11 4.25 21.37 -9.79
C VAL A 11 4.79 22.49 -8.91
N GLN A 12 3.88 23.26 -8.32
CA GLN A 12 4.20 24.37 -7.41
C GLN A 12 3.47 24.17 -6.09
N PRO A 13 4.08 23.50 -5.09
CA PRO A 13 3.43 23.24 -3.82
C PRO A 13 3.32 24.52 -2.99
N LEU A 14 2.25 24.62 -2.21
CA LEU A 14 1.89 25.78 -1.38
C LEU A 14 1.83 25.41 0.10
N ARG A 15 1.06 24.36 0.43
CA ARG A 15 0.82 23.91 1.81
C ARG A 15 0.79 22.39 1.88
N VAL A 16 1.01 21.85 3.08
CA VAL A 16 0.94 20.42 3.38
C VAL A 16 0.08 20.18 4.62
N PHE A 17 -0.84 19.23 4.52
CA PHE A 17 -1.80 18.91 5.56
C PHE A 17 -1.69 17.43 5.94
N PRO A 18 -1.18 17.11 7.14
CA PRO A 18 -1.31 15.76 7.70
C PRO A 18 -2.76 15.54 8.14
N VAL A 19 -3.46 14.61 7.49
CA VAL A 19 -4.89 14.35 7.72
C VAL A 19 -5.16 12.88 7.99
N LEU A 20 -6.18 12.60 8.79
CA LEU A 20 -6.79 11.28 8.89
C LEU A 20 -8.03 11.25 8.01
N LEU A 21 -7.96 10.51 6.91
CA LEU A 21 -9.09 10.30 6.02
C LEU A 21 -10.02 9.24 6.65
N PRO A 22 -11.32 9.53 6.79
CA PRO A 22 -12.29 8.55 7.30
C PRO A 22 -12.49 7.44 6.28
N MET A 23 -12.58 6.21 6.77
CA MET A 23 -12.70 4.98 5.99
C MET A 23 -13.69 4.03 6.67
N TRP A 24 -14.34 3.19 5.88
CA TRP A 24 -15.11 2.06 6.37
C TRP A 24 -14.30 0.79 6.18
N ALA A 25 -14.01 0.09 7.27
CA ALA A 25 -13.50 -1.26 7.25
C ALA A 25 -14.70 -2.21 7.39
N VAL A 26 -14.84 -3.13 6.43
CA VAL A 26 -15.96 -4.07 6.39
C VAL A 26 -15.42 -5.48 6.37
N GLU A 27 -15.67 -6.25 7.43
CA GLU A 27 -15.43 -7.69 7.40
C GLU A 27 -16.48 -8.33 6.50
N ILE A 28 -16.02 -9.13 5.55
CA ILE A 28 -16.86 -9.86 4.62
C ILE A 28 -16.56 -11.36 4.69
N ARG A 29 -17.62 -12.14 4.51
CA ARG A 29 -17.53 -13.55 4.16
C ARG A 29 -17.64 -13.67 2.64
N THR A 30 -16.72 -14.40 2.04
CA THR A 30 -16.71 -14.69 0.60
C THR A 30 -16.79 -16.19 0.38
N VAL A 31 -17.51 -16.60 -0.65
CA VAL A 31 -17.49 -17.98 -1.15
C VAL A 31 -16.90 -17.96 -2.54
N VAL A 32 -15.79 -18.67 -2.74
CA VAL A 32 -15.09 -18.77 -4.02
C VAL A 32 -15.21 -20.16 -4.60
N LEU A 33 -15.29 -20.22 -5.93
CA LEU A 33 -15.28 -21.46 -6.68
C LEU A 33 -13.84 -21.83 -7.03
N ASP A 34 -13.28 -22.83 -6.37
CA ASP A 34 -11.92 -23.31 -6.61
C ASP A 34 -11.92 -24.54 -7.53
N ALA A 35 -11.21 -24.49 -8.65
CA ALA A 35 -11.12 -25.57 -9.61
C ALA A 35 -9.90 -26.46 -9.30
N GLN A 36 -10.14 -27.73 -9.01
CA GLN A 36 -9.10 -28.69 -8.64
C GLN A 36 -9.10 -29.90 -9.58
N PRO A 37 -7.97 -30.59 -9.76
CA PRO A 37 -7.99 -31.90 -10.40
C PRO A 37 -8.82 -32.88 -9.56
N TYR A 38 -9.58 -33.73 -10.23
CA TYR A 38 -10.25 -34.84 -9.57
C TYR A 38 -9.24 -35.87 -9.08
N GLU A 39 -9.56 -36.53 -7.97
CA GLU A 39 -9.07 -37.89 -7.78
C GLU A 39 -9.79 -38.81 -8.78
N VAL A 40 -9.04 -39.73 -9.38
CA VAL A 40 -9.52 -40.59 -10.47
C VAL A 40 -10.84 -41.28 -10.09
N PHE A 41 -10.94 -41.77 -8.87
CA PHE A 41 -12.11 -42.51 -8.41
C PHE A 41 -13.36 -41.63 -8.27
N ASP A 42 -13.23 -40.43 -7.68
CA ASP A 42 -14.31 -39.46 -7.53
C ASP A 42 -14.90 -39.06 -8.89
N GLN A 43 -14.03 -38.82 -9.88
CA GLN A 43 -14.45 -38.46 -11.23
C GLN A 43 -15.35 -39.54 -11.84
N TYR A 44 -14.97 -40.81 -11.70
CA TYR A 44 -15.74 -41.91 -12.25
C TYR A 44 -17.07 -42.08 -11.53
N VAL A 45 -17.10 -41.95 -10.19
CA VAL A 45 -18.35 -41.99 -9.42
C VAL A 45 -19.31 -40.89 -9.88
N SER A 46 -18.86 -39.63 -9.96
CA SER A 46 -19.69 -38.52 -10.44
C SER A 46 -20.17 -38.72 -11.88
N ARG A 47 -19.32 -39.25 -12.78
CA ARG A 47 -19.70 -39.57 -14.16
C ARG A 47 -20.70 -40.71 -14.27
N ALA A 48 -20.61 -41.72 -13.41
CA ALA A 48 -21.58 -42.83 -13.37
C ALA A 48 -22.97 -42.34 -12.93
N VAL A 49 -23.04 -41.43 -11.95
CA VAL A 49 -24.30 -40.77 -11.57
C VAL A 49 -24.83 -39.91 -12.73
N ALA A 50 -23.96 -39.14 -13.40
CA ALA A 50 -24.35 -38.24 -14.49
C ALA A 50 -24.83 -38.97 -15.75
N GLY A 51 -24.01 -39.91 -16.25
CA GLY A 51 -24.16 -40.51 -17.58
C GLY A 51 -24.88 -41.86 -17.57
N ALA A 52 -24.72 -42.65 -16.51
CA ALA A 52 -25.35 -43.97 -16.39
C ALA A 52 -26.57 -43.98 -15.46
N GLY A 53 -26.87 -42.85 -14.78
CA GLY A 53 -28.01 -42.74 -13.86
C GLY A 53 -27.92 -43.66 -12.65
N LEU A 54 -26.71 -44.09 -12.27
CA LEU A 54 -26.51 -44.97 -11.12
C LEU A 54 -26.60 -44.16 -9.82
N ARG A 55 -27.69 -44.35 -9.06
CA ARG A 55 -27.99 -43.55 -7.85
C ARG A 55 -27.81 -44.30 -6.53
N GLU A 56 -27.70 -45.62 -6.57
CA GLU A 56 -27.59 -46.46 -5.36
C GLU A 56 -26.12 -46.85 -5.13
N PRO A 57 -25.56 -46.69 -3.91
CA PRO A 57 -24.17 -47.08 -3.62
C PRO A 57 -23.84 -48.54 -3.96
N SER A 58 -24.79 -49.47 -3.73
CA SER A 58 -24.65 -50.88 -4.08
C SER A 58 -24.54 -51.11 -5.59
N ARG A 59 -25.32 -50.39 -6.41
CA ARG A 59 -25.25 -50.48 -7.88
C ARG A 59 -23.98 -49.87 -8.43
N LEU A 60 -23.53 -48.75 -7.85
CA LEU A 60 -22.24 -48.15 -8.17
C LEU A 60 -21.10 -49.13 -7.84
N ALA A 61 -21.15 -49.78 -6.68
CA ALA A 61 -20.15 -50.78 -6.28
C ALA A 61 -20.10 -51.97 -7.24
N ALA A 62 -21.27 -52.50 -7.63
CA ALA A 62 -21.38 -53.56 -8.63
C ALA A 62 -20.86 -53.12 -10.01
N PHE A 63 -21.16 -51.89 -10.44
CA PHE A 63 -20.71 -51.35 -11.72
C PHE A 63 -19.18 -51.20 -11.78
N PHE A 64 -18.56 -50.74 -10.69
CA PHE A 64 -17.11 -50.55 -10.63
C PHE A 64 -16.33 -51.81 -10.22
N GLY A 65 -17.01 -52.87 -9.78
CA GLY A 65 -16.37 -54.08 -9.28
C GLY A 65 -15.56 -53.86 -7.99
N VAL A 66 -16.08 -53.01 -7.09
CA VAL A 66 -15.42 -52.64 -5.83
C VAL A 66 -16.35 -52.85 -4.63
N GLU A 67 -15.76 -52.85 -3.43
CA GLU A 67 -16.52 -52.93 -2.17
C GLU A 67 -17.43 -51.72 -1.97
N VAL A 68 -18.65 -51.97 -1.46
CA VAL A 68 -19.65 -50.91 -1.21
C VAL A 68 -19.13 -49.82 -0.28
N GLY A 69 -18.34 -50.19 0.73
CA GLY A 69 -17.73 -49.23 1.67
C GLY A 69 -16.73 -48.26 1.01
N LEU A 70 -16.15 -48.60 -0.15
CA LEU A 70 -15.34 -47.64 -0.92
C LEU A 70 -16.22 -46.60 -1.61
N ILE A 71 -17.33 -47.03 -2.22
CA ILE A 71 -18.31 -46.13 -2.83
C ILE A 71 -18.94 -45.22 -1.78
N GLU A 72 -19.34 -45.75 -0.63
CA GLU A 72 -19.92 -44.95 0.45
C GLU A 72 -18.93 -43.90 0.99
N ARG A 73 -17.62 -44.16 0.96
CA ARG A 73 -16.61 -43.15 1.29
C ARG A 73 -16.54 -42.07 0.22
N ALA A 74 -16.48 -42.44 -1.06
CA ALA A 74 -16.45 -41.49 -2.17
C ALA A 74 -17.74 -40.64 -2.25
N VAL A 75 -18.90 -41.26 -2.06
CA VAL A 75 -20.20 -40.59 -1.98
C VAL A 75 -20.21 -39.58 -0.84
N ARG A 76 -19.84 -39.99 0.38
CA ARG A 76 -19.80 -39.06 1.53
C ARG A 76 -18.84 -37.91 1.29
N PHE A 77 -17.69 -38.17 0.67
CA PHE A 77 -16.76 -37.11 0.29
C PHE A 77 -17.39 -36.15 -0.72
N LEU A 78 -17.94 -36.66 -1.82
CA LEU A 78 -18.61 -35.88 -2.87
C LEU A 78 -19.84 -35.10 -2.34
N GLU A 79 -20.56 -35.64 -1.36
CA GLU A 79 -21.61 -34.92 -0.64
C GLU A 79 -21.03 -33.80 0.23
N SER A 80 -19.93 -34.04 0.93
CA SER A 80 -19.27 -33.04 1.79
C SER A 80 -18.73 -31.84 1.01
N VAL A 81 -18.32 -32.03 -0.24
CA VAL A 81 -17.91 -30.95 -1.16
C VAL A 81 -19.06 -30.43 -2.03
N GLY A 82 -20.29 -30.91 -1.79
CA GLY A 82 -21.51 -30.42 -2.42
C GLY A 82 -21.70 -30.84 -3.88
N HIS A 83 -21.03 -31.88 -4.37
CA HIS A 83 -21.21 -32.45 -5.71
C HIS A 83 -22.41 -33.37 -5.80
N LEU A 84 -22.63 -34.15 -4.74
CA LEU A 84 -23.77 -35.04 -4.59
C LEU A 84 -24.67 -34.56 -3.46
N ARG A 85 -25.92 -34.99 -3.48
CA ARG A 85 -26.84 -34.92 -2.35
C ARG A 85 -27.71 -36.16 -2.32
N GLY A 86 -28.05 -36.61 -1.12
CA GLY A 86 -29.12 -37.60 -0.93
C GLY A 86 -30.49 -37.03 -1.28
N ASP A 87 -31.33 -37.81 -1.96
CA ASP A 87 -32.73 -37.46 -2.27
C ASP A 87 -33.75 -38.45 -1.70
N GLY A 88 -33.32 -39.31 -0.76
CA GLY A 88 -34.13 -40.37 -0.16
C GLY A 88 -34.26 -41.64 -1.02
N ALA A 89 -34.08 -41.55 -2.35
CA ALA A 89 -34.05 -42.70 -3.26
C ALA A 89 -32.62 -43.10 -3.66
N GLY A 90 -31.65 -42.23 -3.44
CA GLY A 90 -30.23 -42.48 -3.66
C GLY A 90 -29.46 -41.17 -3.64
N VAL A 91 -28.40 -41.11 -4.45
CA VAL A 91 -27.60 -39.90 -4.65
C VAL A 91 -27.90 -39.27 -6.00
N VAL A 92 -27.94 -37.94 -6.04
CA VAL A 92 -28.08 -37.15 -7.27
C VAL A 92 -27.04 -36.04 -7.30
N LEU A 93 -26.63 -35.65 -8.51
CA LEU A 93 -25.74 -34.51 -8.69
C LEU A 93 -26.45 -33.20 -8.36
N THR A 94 -25.73 -32.34 -7.64
CA THR A 94 -26.07 -30.93 -7.52
C THR A 94 -25.72 -30.19 -8.81
N GLU A 95 -26.04 -28.89 -8.88
CA GLU A 95 -25.60 -28.06 -10.01
C GLU A 95 -24.07 -27.96 -10.09
N LEU A 96 -23.41 -27.84 -8.94
CA LEU A 96 -21.95 -27.84 -8.84
C LEU A 96 -21.36 -29.16 -9.35
N GLY A 97 -21.94 -30.30 -8.96
CA GLY A 97 -21.50 -31.61 -9.41
C GLY A 97 -21.69 -31.81 -10.91
N ARG A 98 -22.83 -31.38 -11.47
CA ARG A 98 -23.07 -31.43 -12.93
C ARG A 98 -22.04 -30.63 -13.70
N ARG A 99 -21.79 -29.39 -13.28
CA ARG A 99 -20.80 -28.52 -13.93
C ARG A 99 -19.39 -29.08 -13.81
N SER A 100 -19.02 -29.62 -12.66
CA SER A 100 -17.72 -30.27 -12.42
C SER A 100 -17.50 -31.47 -13.35
N VAL A 101 -18.53 -32.31 -13.55
CA VAL A 101 -18.47 -33.43 -14.50
C VAL A 101 -18.32 -32.94 -15.94
N ALA A 102 -19.06 -31.90 -16.33
CA ALA A 102 -19.02 -31.35 -17.68
C ALA A 102 -17.64 -30.74 -18.01
N ASP A 103 -17.06 -30.01 -17.05
CA ASP A 103 -15.78 -29.33 -17.20
C ASP A 103 -14.57 -30.25 -16.95
N GLY A 104 -14.81 -31.46 -16.43
CA GLY A 104 -13.76 -32.45 -16.14
C GLY A 104 -12.87 -32.10 -14.95
N CYS A 105 -13.28 -31.15 -14.10
CA CYS A 105 -12.54 -30.71 -12.92
C CYS A 105 -13.43 -30.70 -11.68
N ARG A 106 -12.84 -30.84 -10.49
CA ARG A 106 -13.56 -30.82 -9.23
C ARG A 106 -13.67 -29.38 -8.75
N TYR A 107 -14.87 -28.78 -8.83
CA TYR A 107 -15.09 -27.49 -8.21
C TYR A 107 -15.36 -27.62 -6.71
N VAL A 108 -14.63 -26.90 -5.89
CA VAL A 108 -14.83 -26.87 -4.43
C VAL A 108 -15.21 -25.45 -4.04
N LEU A 109 -16.31 -25.30 -3.31
CA LEU A 109 -16.66 -24.02 -2.69
C LEU A 109 -15.76 -23.83 -1.46
N LYS A 110 -14.98 -22.76 -1.46
CA LYS A 110 -14.17 -22.36 -0.31
C LYS A 110 -14.75 -21.09 0.29
N GLU A 111 -14.95 -21.11 1.60
CA GLU A 111 -15.27 -19.92 2.35
C GLU A 111 -13.98 -19.24 2.79
N ASP A 112 -13.94 -17.92 2.67
CA ASP A 112 -12.85 -17.09 3.15
C ASP A 112 -13.39 -15.82 3.81
N ARG A 113 -12.65 -15.31 4.78
CA ARG A 113 -12.97 -14.08 5.52
C ARG A 113 -11.86 -13.06 5.31
N GLN A 114 -12.25 -11.84 5.00
CA GLN A 114 -11.31 -10.76 4.80
C GLN A 114 -11.97 -9.41 5.06
N VAL A 115 -11.14 -8.37 5.19
CA VAL A 115 -11.59 -7.00 5.34
C VAL A 115 -11.52 -6.29 3.99
N VAL A 116 -12.54 -5.51 3.67
CA VAL A 116 -12.55 -4.56 2.55
C VAL A 116 -12.59 -3.14 3.10
N TYR A 117 -11.75 -2.25 2.55
CA TYR A 117 -11.74 -0.84 2.92
C TYR A 117 -12.44 -0.01 1.84
N LEU A 118 -13.34 0.86 2.26
CA LEU A 118 -14.04 1.82 1.41
C LEU A 118 -13.85 3.22 1.96
N ASP A 119 -13.86 4.22 1.10
CA ASP A 119 -13.72 5.60 1.54
C ASP A 119 -14.94 6.07 2.35
N GLY A 120 -14.70 6.94 3.33
CA GLY A 120 -15.73 7.47 4.21
C GLY A 120 -16.65 8.52 3.58
N PHE A 121 -16.42 8.97 2.34
CA PHE A 121 -17.22 9.99 1.66
C PHE A 121 -18.24 9.38 0.69
N THR A 122 -17.83 8.37 -0.09
CA THR A 122 -18.66 7.76 -1.16
C THR A 122 -18.86 6.25 -1.03
N CYS A 123 -18.17 5.60 -0.09
CA CYS A 123 -18.06 4.13 -0.03
C CYS A 123 -17.51 3.54 -1.34
N GLU A 124 -16.60 4.23 -2.02
CA GLU A 124 -15.80 3.74 -3.13
C GLU A 124 -14.65 2.86 -2.57
N PRO A 125 -14.44 1.66 -3.12
CA PRO A 125 -13.47 0.72 -2.57
C PRO A 125 -12.03 1.16 -2.82
N LEU A 126 -11.15 0.80 -1.87
CA LEU A 126 -9.71 0.98 -2.04
C LEU A 126 -9.08 -0.16 -2.84
N PRO A 127 -8.15 0.15 -3.77
CA PRO A 127 -7.42 -0.87 -4.49
C PRO A 127 -6.57 -1.74 -3.56
N LYS A 128 -6.28 -2.96 -3.99
CA LYS A 128 -5.45 -3.93 -3.28
C LYS A 128 -4.05 -3.41 -2.94
N SER A 129 -3.53 -2.47 -3.74
CA SER A 129 -2.25 -1.78 -3.47
C SER A 129 -2.24 -1.02 -2.15
N HIS A 130 -3.40 -0.67 -1.60
CA HIS A 130 -3.55 0.13 -0.39
C HIS A 130 -3.55 -0.72 0.89
N TYR A 131 -3.51 -2.05 0.78
CA TYR A 131 -3.59 -2.95 1.93
C TYR A 131 -2.21 -3.20 2.53
N ALA A 132 -1.20 -3.41 1.68
CA ALA A 132 0.15 -3.71 2.13
C ALA A 132 0.88 -2.41 2.52
N GLY A 133 1.40 -2.37 3.75
CA GLY A 133 2.22 -1.25 4.24
C GLY A 133 1.42 -0.03 4.71
N THR A 134 0.08 -0.10 4.73
CA THR A 134 -0.77 0.91 5.36
C THR A 134 -0.88 0.66 6.86
N GLU A 135 -0.75 1.73 7.63
CA GLU A 135 -1.02 1.74 9.07
C GLU A 135 -2.40 2.36 9.28
N TRP A 136 -3.36 1.53 9.68
CA TRP A 136 -4.73 1.95 9.97
C TRP A 136 -4.83 2.42 11.42
N CYS A 137 -5.57 3.50 11.65
CA CYS A 137 -5.88 3.97 12.99
C CYS A 137 -7.33 3.66 13.34
N ASP A 138 -7.57 3.09 14.51
CA ASP A 138 -8.93 2.82 15.01
C ASP A 138 -9.59 4.09 15.55
N GLU A 139 -8.78 5.07 15.97
CA GLU A 139 -9.22 6.35 16.51
C GLU A 139 -8.87 7.52 15.56
N PRO A 140 -9.66 8.61 15.57
CA PRO A 140 -9.40 9.84 14.80
C PRO A 140 -8.25 10.67 15.39
N SER A 141 -7.19 10.04 15.89
CA SER A 141 -6.04 10.72 16.44
C SER A 141 -4.74 9.99 16.12
N LEU A 142 -3.75 10.74 15.62
CA LEU A 142 -2.41 10.23 15.37
C LEU A 142 -1.40 11.36 15.59
N ARG A 143 -0.36 11.07 16.38
CA ARG A 143 0.80 11.94 16.54
C ARG A 143 2.08 11.14 16.38
N LEU A 144 2.93 11.57 15.46
CA LEU A 144 4.22 10.95 15.19
C LEU A 144 5.29 11.41 16.19
N ALA A 145 6.42 10.70 16.22
CA ALA A 145 7.55 11.00 17.10
C ALA A 145 8.16 12.40 16.87
N ASP A 146 8.05 12.93 15.64
CA ASP A 146 8.48 14.29 15.27
C ASP A 146 7.48 15.38 15.69
N ARG A 147 6.41 14.98 16.41
CA ARG A 147 5.27 15.80 16.86
C ARG A 147 4.33 16.24 15.76
N THR A 148 4.45 15.71 14.54
CA THR A 148 3.43 15.89 13.50
C THR A 148 2.13 15.29 14.00
N ALA A 149 1.10 16.12 14.14
CA ALA A 149 -0.25 15.71 14.49
C ALA A 149 -1.08 15.60 13.21
N PHE A 150 -1.77 14.49 13.02
CA PHE A 150 -2.72 14.31 11.94
C PHE A 150 -4.11 14.70 12.43
N HIS A 151 -4.84 15.42 11.58
CA HIS A 151 -6.15 15.94 11.93
C HIS A 151 -7.25 15.18 11.18
N PRO A 152 -8.30 14.69 11.86
CA PRO A 152 -9.39 13.98 11.22
C PRO A 152 -10.15 14.91 10.29
N VAL A 153 -10.39 14.44 9.06
CA VAL A 153 -11.32 15.07 8.14
C VAL A 153 -12.71 14.61 8.53
N THR A 154 -13.63 15.55 8.70
CA THR A 154 -15.03 15.23 8.90
C THR A 154 -15.64 14.73 7.59
N ALA A 155 -16.13 13.49 7.58
CA ALA A 155 -17.01 12.99 6.53
C ALA A 155 -18.45 12.89 7.06
N SER A 156 -19.41 12.98 6.14
CA SER A 156 -20.85 12.94 6.45
C SER A 156 -21.60 12.12 5.41
N PRO A 157 -21.31 10.82 5.30
CA PRO A 157 -22.39 9.84 5.27
C PRO A 157 -22.11 8.56 6.09
N ALA A 158 -23.22 7.93 6.53
CA ALA A 158 -23.20 6.59 7.11
C ALA A 158 -22.74 5.54 6.08
N PHE A 159 -22.29 4.39 6.56
CA PHE A 159 -21.93 3.26 5.72
C PHE A 159 -23.11 2.84 4.82
N ARG A 160 -22.83 2.65 3.53
CA ARG A 160 -23.81 2.20 2.55
C ARG A 160 -23.70 0.69 2.34
N VAL A 161 -24.58 -0.07 2.98
CA VAL A 161 -24.57 -1.56 2.96
C VAL A 161 -24.50 -2.14 1.54
N GLY A 162 -25.16 -1.53 0.56
CA GLY A 162 -25.13 -1.97 -0.84
C GLY A 162 -23.77 -1.89 -1.54
N ALA A 163 -22.79 -1.15 -0.99
CA ALA A 163 -21.49 -0.95 -1.62
C ALA A 163 -20.69 -2.25 -1.79
N ILE A 164 -20.85 -3.22 -0.88
CA ILE A 164 -20.17 -4.52 -0.98
C ILE A 164 -20.72 -5.34 -2.14
N GLN A 165 -22.04 -5.34 -2.33
CA GLN A 165 -22.67 -6.05 -3.46
C GLN A 165 -22.29 -5.38 -4.79
N GLU A 166 -22.31 -4.05 -4.85
CA GLU A 166 -21.87 -3.31 -6.03
C GLU A 166 -20.41 -3.61 -6.38
N LEU A 167 -19.52 -3.67 -5.37
CA LEU A 167 -18.13 -4.08 -5.58
C LEU A 167 -18.04 -5.52 -6.08
N ALA A 168 -18.86 -6.44 -5.56
CA ALA A 168 -18.88 -7.83 -6.03
C ALA A 168 -19.36 -7.94 -7.48
N ASP A 169 -20.26 -7.08 -7.94
CA ASP A 169 -20.77 -7.12 -9.32
C ASP A 169 -19.78 -6.50 -10.34
N ARG A 170 -18.70 -5.87 -9.88
CA ARG A 170 -17.70 -5.26 -10.77
C ARG A 170 -16.86 -6.31 -11.51
N PRO A 171 -16.58 -6.10 -12.81
CA PRO A 171 -15.69 -6.99 -13.56
C PRO A 171 -14.24 -6.89 -13.10
N ASP A 172 -13.84 -5.78 -12.47
CA ASP A 172 -12.47 -5.52 -12.00
C ASP A 172 -12.29 -5.71 -10.48
N ARG A 173 -13.22 -6.41 -9.82
CA ARG A 173 -13.26 -6.62 -8.36
C ARG A 173 -11.97 -7.18 -7.74
N GLU A 174 -11.19 -7.95 -8.50
CA GLU A 174 -9.85 -8.43 -8.09
C GLU A 174 -8.86 -7.32 -7.74
N ARG A 175 -9.03 -6.15 -8.37
CA ARG A 175 -8.22 -4.97 -8.07
C ARG A 175 -8.54 -4.37 -6.70
N PHE A 176 -9.66 -4.74 -6.09
CA PHE A 176 -10.20 -4.17 -4.85
C PHE A 176 -10.34 -5.22 -3.75
N ASN A 177 -9.41 -6.18 -3.74
CA ASN A 177 -9.32 -7.23 -2.72
C ASN A 177 -10.55 -8.17 -2.66
N LEU A 178 -11.29 -8.35 -3.76
CA LEU A 178 -12.28 -9.42 -3.90
C LEU A 178 -11.81 -10.50 -4.88
N PRO A 179 -11.98 -11.81 -4.61
CA PRO A 179 -11.62 -12.86 -5.56
C PRO A 179 -12.39 -12.79 -6.89
N GLY A 180 -11.76 -13.16 -8.01
CA GLY A 180 -12.44 -13.18 -9.32
C GLY A 180 -13.45 -14.31 -9.46
N ALA A 181 -13.19 -15.47 -8.86
CA ALA A 181 -14.10 -16.63 -8.85
C ALA A 181 -15.16 -16.57 -7.74
N LEU A 182 -15.53 -15.36 -7.31
CA LEU A 182 -16.52 -15.11 -6.26
C LEU A 182 -17.91 -15.61 -6.71
N THR A 183 -18.53 -16.43 -5.87
CA THR A 183 -19.89 -16.95 -6.03
C THR A 183 -20.89 -16.19 -5.16
N SER A 184 -20.50 -15.83 -3.94
CA SER A 184 -21.30 -14.97 -3.06
C SER A 184 -20.41 -14.15 -2.13
N VAL A 185 -20.92 -13.00 -1.69
CA VAL A 185 -20.32 -12.15 -0.67
C VAL A 185 -21.38 -11.78 0.35
N GLU A 186 -20.98 -11.65 1.61
CA GLU A 186 -21.86 -11.21 2.68
C GLU A 186 -21.09 -10.27 3.62
N PRO A 187 -21.55 -9.03 3.83
CA PRO A 187 -20.99 -8.17 4.86
C PRO A 187 -21.38 -8.70 6.25
N LEU A 188 -20.39 -8.82 7.14
CA LEU A 188 -20.57 -9.32 8.50
C LEU A 188 -20.62 -8.18 9.50
N GLU A 189 -19.60 -7.31 9.47
CA GLU A 189 -19.45 -6.18 10.37
C GLU A 189 -18.82 -5.00 9.62
N ALA A 190 -19.19 -3.78 9.99
CA ALA A 190 -18.60 -2.55 9.45
C ALA A 190 -18.24 -1.60 10.59
N TRP A 191 -17.01 -1.09 10.58
CA TRP A 191 -16.52 -0.12 11.56
C TRP A 191 -15.75 1.02 10.90
N GLN A 192 -15.62 2.11 11.65
CA GLN A 192 -14.82 3.25 11.22
C GLN A 192 -13.33 2.92 11.38
N ALA A 193 -12.56 3.26 10.36
CA ALA A 193 -11.11 3.25 10.36
C ALA A 193 -10.60 4.58 9.81
N TRP A 194 -9.36 4.92 10.15
CA TRP A 194 -8.75 6.18 9.76
C TRP A 194 -7.45 5.91 9.01
N LEU A 195 -7.33 6.50 7.82
CA LEU A 195 -6.15 6.39 6.97
C LEU A 195 -5.29 7.65 7.08
N PRO A 196 -4.07 7.56 7.63
CA PRO A 196 -3.12 8.65 7.62
C PRO A 196 -2.70 9.00 6.18
N ALA A 197 -2.90 10.26 5.82
CA ALA A 197 -2.51 10.81 4.53
C ALA A 197 -1.87 12.19 4.70
N TYR A 198 -1.02 12.55 3.74
CA TYR A 198 -0.58 13.92 3.55
C TYR A 198 -1.24 14.48 2.30
N ILE A 199 -1.92 15.62 2.45
CA ILE A 199 -2.46 16.38 1.32
C ILE A 199 -1.51 17.53 1.04
N VAL A 200 -0.98 17.60 -0.17
CA VAL A 200 -0.13 18.72 -0.61
C VAL A 200 -0.95 19.59 -1.55
N GLU A 201 -1.31 20.78 -1.09
CA GLU A 201 -1.95 21.78 -1.93
C GLU A 201 -0.92 22.38 -2.87
N CYS A 202 -1.18 22.29 -4.17
CA CYS A 202 -0.39 22.92 -5.21
C CYS A 202 -1.22 23.98 -5.94
N VAL A 203 -0.56 24.83 -6.73
CA VAL A 203 -1.24 25.85 -7.55
C VAL A 203 -2.27 25.22 -8.51
N SER A 204 -1.99 24.03 -9.04
CA SER A 204 -2.82 23.36 -10.05
C SER A 204 -3.85 22.39 -9.47
N GLU A 205 -3.54 21.71 -8.37
CA GLU A 205 -4.32 20.60 -7.84
C GLU A 205 -3.93 20.23 -6.40
N LEU A 206 -4.71 19.34 -5.78
CA LEU A 206 -4.34 18.66 -4.54
C LEU A 206 -3.66 17.33 -4.86
N LEU A 207 -2.50 17.08 -4.26
CA LEU A 207 -1.82 15.79 -4.33
C LEU A 207 -2.01 15.03 -3.01
N VAL A 208 -2.41 13.76 -3.09
CA VAL A 208 -2.61 12.90 -1.92
C VAL A 208 -1.45 11.92 -1.80
N PHE A 209 -0.92 11.74 -0.60
CA PHE A 209 0.14 10.78 -0.34
C PHE A 209 -0.22 9.90 0.85
N ILE A 210 -0.06 8.59 0.68
CA ILE A 210 -0.20 7.59 1.74
C ILE A 210 1.06 6.72 1.76
N LYS A 211 1.24 5.98 2.85
CA LYS A 211 2.42 5.13 3.02
C LYS A 211 2.51 3.98 2.02
N ALA A 212 1.36 3.40 1.63
CA ALA A 212 1.32 2.22 0.75
C ALA A 212 1.59 2.49 -0.73
N VAL A 213 1.51 3.75 -1.18
CA VAL A 213 1.66 4.11 -2.60
C VAL A 213 2.93 4.93 -2.79
N ASP A 214 3.76 4.50 -3.74
CA ASP A 214 5.00 5.20 -4.05
C ASP A 214 4.73 6.42 -4.95
N GLY A 215 4.52 7.58 -4.33
CA GLY A 215 4.21 8.84 -5.03
C GLY A 215 2.77 9.32 -4.80
N PRO A 216 2.26 10.27 -5.62
CA PRO A 216 0.90 10.77 -5.48
C PRO A 216 -0.13 9.68 -5.76
N ASP A 217 -1.02 9.46 -4.82
CA ASP A 217 -2.14 8.55 -4.93
C ASP A 217 -3.28 9.18 -5.75
N ARG A 218 -3.33 8.82 -7.02
CA ARG A 218 -4.36 9.31 -7.95
C ARG A 218 -5.75 8.74 -7.67
N HIS A 219 -5.85 7.56 -7.04
CA HIS A 219 -7.14 6.94 -6.72
C HIS A 219 -7.80 7.72 -5.60
N LEU A 220 -7.09 7.86 -4.47
CA LEU A 220 -7.57 8.67 -3.36
C LEU A 220 -7.75 10.13 -3.78
N GLY A 221 -6.83 10.69 -4.57
CA GLY A 221 -6.94 12.06 -5.08
C GLY A 221 -8.28 12.34 -5.78
N LYS A 222 -8.79 11.41 -6.60
CA LYS A 222 -10.10 11.56 -7.25
C LYS A 222 -11.27 11.55 -6.27
N ILE A 223 -11.18 10.69 -5.25
CA ILE A 223 -12.24 10.50 -4.27
C ILE A 223 -12.31 11.69 -3.31
N VAL A 224 -11.17 12.12 -2.75
CA VAL A 224 -11.15 13.06 -1.62
C VAL A 224 -11.12 14.53 -2.04
N THR A 225 -10.54 14.86 -3.21
CA THR A 225 -10.38 16.27 -3.64
C THR A 225 -11.68 17.07 -3.68
N PRO A 226 -12.82 16.51 -4.15
CA PRO A 226 -14.10 17.23 -4.12
C PRO A 226 -14.55 17.63 -2.70
N TYR A 227 -14.17 16.85 -1.69
CA TYR A 227 -14.56 17.08 -0.30
C TYR A 227 -13.55 17.91 0.49
N LEU A 228 -12.28 17.92 0.07
CA LEU A 228 -11.21 18.63 0.78
C LEU A 228 -10.95 20.04 0.28
N SER A 229 -11.21 20.32 -1.01
CA SER A 229 -10.82 21.60 -1.63
C SER A 229 -11.34 22.83 -0.88
N GLU A 230 -12.63 22.84 -0.51
CA GLU A 230 -13.23 23.97 0.21
C GLU A 230 -12.76 24.04 1.68
N VAL A 231 -12.66 22.89 2.34
CA VAL A 231 -12.21 22.80 3.74
C VAL A 231 -10.79 23.35 3.87
N LEU A 232 -9.88 22.94 2.98
CA LEU A 232 -8.49 23.40 2.99
C LEU A 232 -8.35 24.86 2.51
N ALA A 233 -9.27 25.35 1.67
CA ALA A 233 -9.30 26.75 1.28
C ALA A 233 -9.74 27.66 2.44
N ALA A 234 -10.60 27.16 3.34
CA ALA A 234 -11.05 27.89 4.52
C ALA A 234 -10.00 27.97 5.65
N GLU A 235 -9.01 27.07 5.65
CA GLU A 235 -7.90 27.10 6.61
C GLU A 235 -7.13 28.43 6.55
N PRO A 236 -6.89 29.10 7.71
CA PRO A 236 -6.19 30.38 7.74
C PRO A 236 -4.82 30.30 7.08
N ARG A 237 -4.52 31.28 6.23
CA ARG A 237 -3.18 31.41 5.66
C ARG A 237 -2.23 31.95 6.71
N VAL A 238 -1.12 31.26 6.88
CA VAL A 238 -0.01 31.68 7.72
C VAL A 238 1.02 32.42 6.87
N ASP A 239 1.66 33.44 7.44
CA ASP A 239 2.86 34.05 6.86
C ASP A 239 4.02 33.05 6.98
N ASP A 240 4.26 32.30 5.90
CA ASP A 240 5.26 31.24 5.86
C ASP A 240 6.67 31.79 6.13
N MET A 241 7.00 32.98 5.65
CA MET A 241 8.31 33.61 5.88
C MET A 241 8.53 33.88 7.37
N GLN A 242 7.54 34.45 8.05
CA GLN A 242 7.66 34.75 9.47
C GLN A 242 7.80 33.47 10.32
N VAL A 243 7.04 32.41 9.99
CA VAL A 243 7.17 31.10 10.65
C VAL A 243 8.60 30.57 10.58
N TRP A 244 9.20 30.62 9.39
CA TRP A 244 10.54 30.07 9.18
C TRP A 244 11.65 30.95 9.76
N LEU A 245 11.51 32.27 9.73
CA LEU A 245 12.44 33.18 10.40
C LEU A 245 12.50 32.91 11.90
N THR A 246 11.34 32.84 12.56
CA THR A 246 11.25 32.53 13.99
C THR A 246 11.82 31.15 14.31
N TRP A 247 11.58 30.15 13.44
CA TRP A 247 12.12 28.81 13.64
C TRP A 247 13.65 28.75 13.50
N LEU A 248 14.23 29.41 12.48
CA LEU A 248 15.68 29.45 12.28
C LEU A 248 16.39 30.19 13.41
N GLU A 249 15.81 31.27 13.90
CA GLU A 249 16.31 32.00 15.07
C GLU A 249 16.31 31.12 16.33
N ALA A 250 15.18 30.45 16.61
CA ALA A 250 15.07 29.53 17.74
C ALA A 250 16.02 28.32 17.64
N LYS A 251 16.44 27.95 16.42
CA LYS A 251 17.43 26.91 16.17
C LYS A 251 18.88 27.37 16.33
N GLY A 252 19.12 28.65 16.59
CA GLY A 252 20.47 29.20 16.67
C GLY A 252 21.18 29.15 15.32
N LEU A 253 20.45 29.37 14.22
CA LEU A 253 21.00 29.47 12.87
C LEU A 253 20.97 30.92 12.35
N PRO A 254 21.58 31.90 13.05
CA PRO A 254 21.62 33.28 12.60
C PRO A 254 22.42 33.38 11.30
N GLY A 255 21.90 34.09 10.30
CA GLY A 255 22.54 34.25 8.99
C GLY A 255 22.05 33.28 7.91
N ALA A 256 21.12 32.37 8.24
CA ALA A 256 20.38 31.62 7.22
C ALA A 256 19.65 32.57 6.27
N ARG A 257 19.85 32.40 4.96
CA ARG A 257 19.16 33.20 3.94
C ARG A 257 18.01 32.40 3.36
N ILE A 258 16.78 32.84 3.65
CA ILE A 258 15.58 32.23 3.06
C ILE A 258 15.35 32.86 1.69
N ARG A 259 15.13 32.02 0.67
CA ARG A 259 14.68 32.44 -0.65
C ARG A 259 13.52 31.59 -1.12
N ARG A 260 12.61 32.20 -1.90
CA ARG A 260 11.57 31.46 -2.61
C ARG A 260 12.07 31.07 -3.99
N MET A 261 12.03 29.79 -4.29
CA MET A 261 12.45 29.24 -5.58
C MET A 261 11.34 29.45 -6.65
N PRO A 262 11.65 29.31 -7.96
CA PRO A 262 10.65 29.45 -9.02
C PRO A 262 9.44 28.50 -8.89
N ASN A 263 9.63 27.33 -8.30
CA ASN A 263 8.56 26.36 -7.97
C ASN A 263 7.83 26.68 -6.66
N ARG A 264 8.01 27.89 -6.10
CA ARG A 264 7.44 28.41 -4.84
C ARG A 264 7.95 27.78 -3.54
N VAL A 265 8.78 26.74 -3.61
CA VAL A 265 9.43 26.15 -2.44
C VAL A 265 10.30 27.19 -1.73
N LEU A 266 10.16 27.31 -0.41
CA LEU A 266 11.11 28.07 0.41
C LEU A 266 12.37 27.23 0.63
N ARG A 267 13.53 27.86 0.46
CA ARG A 267 14.85 27.26 0.65
C ARG A 267 15.67 28.12 1.59
N ALA A 268 16.12 27.56 2.71
CA ALA A 268 17.06 28.20 3.62
C ALA A 268 18.49 27.81 3.24
N GLY A 269 19.27 28.78 2.74
CA GLY A 269 20.69 28.62 2.51
C GLY A 269 21.47 28.72 3.82
N LEU A 270 22.19 27.65 4.16
CA LEU A 270 23.00 27.48 5.36
C LEU A 270 24.48 27.29 4.99
N PRO A 271 25.43 27.80 5.80
CA PRO A 271 26.87 27.53 5.61
C PRO A 271 27.20 26.04 5.77
N ALA A 272 28.20 25.54 5.05
CA ALA A 272 28.62 24.12 5.17
C ALA A 272 28.97 23.72 6.61
N ALA A 273 29.60 24.62 7.36
CA ALA A 273 30.06 24.38 8.73
C ALA A 273 28.95 24.04 9.74
N VAL A 274 27.68 24.35 9.46
CA VAL A 274 26.58 24.00 10.39
C VAL A 274 26.17 22.53 10.29
N PHE A 275 26.47 21.86 9.17
CA PHE A 275 26.13 20.46 8.94
C PHE A 275 27.14 19.54 9.64
N GLY A 276 26.64 18.53 10.35
CA GLY A 276 27.44 17.68 11.25
C GLY A 276 27.63 18.25 12.66
N GLN A 277 27.18 19.49 12.91
CA GLN A 277 27.22 20.14 14.23
C GLN A 277 25.82 20.47 14.72
N ALA A 278 25.24 21.57 14.22
CA ALA A 278 23.91 22.05 14.61
C ALA A 278 22.78 21.40 13.79
N VAL A 279 23.09 20.99 12.54
CA VAL A 279 22.17 20.34 11.62
C VAL A 279 22.77 19.01 11.18
N ARG A 280 21.96 17.94 11.09
CA ARG A 280 22.48 16.63 10.65
C ARG A 280 22.73 16.63 9.14
N TRP A 281 23.75 15.89 8.69
CA TRP A 281 24.00 15.68 7.26
C TRP A 281 22.78 15.14 6.50
N ALA A 282 22.00 14.26 7.14
CA ALA A 282 20.77 13.73 6.58
C ALA A 282 19.68 14.79 6.31
N GLN A 283 19.76 15.95 6.96
CA GLN A 283 18.81 17.06 6.78
C GLN A 283 19.20 18.00 5.63
N LEU A 284 20.41 17.88 5.07
CA LEU A 284 20.77 18.64 3.89
C LEU A 284 19.90 18.20 2.71
N GLY A 285 19.20 19.16 2.10
CA GLY A 285 18.23 18.97 1.02
C GLY A 285 16.89 18.39 1.44
N SER A 286 16.70 18.06 2.73
CA SER A 286 15.41 17.59 3.24
C SER A 286 14.47 18.76 3.50
N PHE A 287 13.19 18.43 3.68
CA PHE A 287 12.15 19.38 4.05
C PHE A 287 11.82 19.33 5.53
N GLU A 288 11.66 20.50 6.13
CA GLU A 288 11.03 20.66 7.44
C GLU A 288 9.59 21.13 7.23
N VAL A 289 8.67 20.68 8.08
CA VAL A 289 7.23 21.04 8.02
C VAL A 289 6.82 21.75 9.31
N ARG A 290 6.16 22.91 9.18
CA ARG A 290 5.65 23.71 10.30
C ARG A 290 4.38 24.45 9.91
N GLN A 291 3.33 24.34 10.73
CA GLN A 291 2.07 25.08 10.55
C GLN A 291 1.55 25.01 9.11
N GLN A 292 1.49 23.80 8.55
CA GLN A 292 1.09 23.52 7.15
C GLN A 292 2.01 24.10 6.05
N THR A 293 3.11 24.77 6.42
CA THR A 293 4.14 25.25 5.49
C THR A 293 5.34 24.32 5.50
N PHE A 294 6.21 24.43 4.49
CA PHE A 294 7.42 23.64 4.40
C PHE A 294 8.61 24.46 3.87
N MET A 295 9.81 24.08 4.29
CA MET A 295 11.06 24.71 3.84
C MET A 295 12.14 23.66 3.64
N GLN A 296 12.87 23.78 2.53
CA GLN A 296 14.04 22.96 2.24
C GLN A 296 15.28 23.56 2.92
N LEU A 297 16.05 22.74 3.63
CA LEU A 297 17.37 23.14 4.13
C LEU A 297 18.42 22.91 3.05
N TRP A 298 19.26 23.89 2.77
CA TRP A 298 20.18 23.85 1.63
C TRP A 298 21.56 24.39 1.97
N CYS A 299 22.56 23.93 1.21
CA CYS A 299 23.90 24.49 1.21
C CYS A 299 24.35 24.67 -0.24
N GLU A 300 24.92 25.82 -0.59
CA GLU A 300 25.43 26.05 -1.94
C GLU A 300 26.74 25.28 -2.21
N ASP A 301 27.47 24.93 -1.14
CA ASP A 301 28.72 24.19 -1.22
C ASP A 301 28.50 22.78 -1.78
N VAL A 302 29.09 22.54 -2.96
CA VAL A 302 29.01 21.25 -3.67
C VAL A 302 29.67 20.14 -2.87
N ALA A 303 30.78 20.41 -2.16
CA ALA A 303 31.46 19.41 -1.35
C ALA A 303 30.60 18.98 -0.16
N ALA A 304 29.95 19.93 0.52
CA ALA A 304 28.99 19.64 1.58
C ALA A 304 27.81 18.80 1.07
N ARG A 305 27.29 19.11 -0.13
CA ARG A 305 26.21 18.33 -0.75
C ARG A 305 26.66 16.92 -1.11
N ARG A 306 27.86 16.75 -1.68
CA ARG A 306 28.45 15.42 -1.95
C ARG A 306 28.65 14.62 -0.67
N GLN A 307 29.13 15.26 0.40
CA GLN A 307 29.28 14.61 1.71
C GLN A 307 27.93 14.13 2.26
N ALA A 308 26.88 14.95 2.14
CA ALA A 308 25.53 14.55 2.55
C ALA A 308 25.01 13.34 1.77
N VAL A 309 25.30 13.24 0.46
CA VAL A 309 24.99 12.04 -0.33
C VAL A 309 25.69 10.81 0.25
N LEU A 310 27.00 10.89 0.52
CA LEU A 310 27.79 9.76 1.05
C LEU A 310 27.32 9.30 2.43
N VAL A 311 27.04 10.24 3.34
CA VAL A 311 26.51 9.92 4.67
C VAL A 311 25.16 9.20 4.58
N ARG A 312 24.27 9.67 3.71
CA ARG A 312 22.94 9.06 3.51
C ARG A 312 23.02 7.74 2.75
N ALA A 313 23.97 7.61 1.82
CA ALA A 313 24.28 6.38 1.11
C ALA A 313 24.65 5.26 2.09
N ALA A 314 25.55 5.55 3.03
CA ALA A 314 25.95 4.61 4.08
C ALA A 314 24.72 4.09 4.84
N ALA A 315 23.79 4.97 5.21
CA ALA A 315 22.55 4.58 5.88
C ALA A 315 21.62 3.72 4.99
N ILE A 316 21.54 4.01 3.68
CA ILE A 316 20.73 3.24 2.72
C ILE A 316 21.23 1.79 2.62
N THR A 317 22.55 1.57 2.60
CA THR A 317 23.12 0.20 2.53
C THR A 317 22.78 -0.65 3.74
N GLY A 318 22.51 -0.04 4.90
CA GLY A 318 22.12 -0.73 6.13
C GLY A 318 20.62 -0.88 6.33
N ALA A 319 19.79 -0.25 5.49
CA ALA A 319 18.33 -0.31 5.63
C ALA A 319 17.78 -1.65 5.16
N GLY A 320 16.89 -2.25 5.95
CA GLY A 320 16.18 -3.48 5.58
C GLY A 320 15.46 -3.31 4.23
N GLY A 321 15.76 -4.21 3.28
CA GLY A 321 15.10 -4.25 1.97
C GLY A 321 15.97 -3.92 0.76
N VAL A 322 17.21 -3.47 0.95
CA VAL A 322 18.19 -3.39 -0.14
C VAL A 322 18.96 -4.70 -0.21
N ARG A 323 18.83 -5.43 -1.32
CA ARG A 323 19.50 -6.74 -1.50
C ARG A 323 20.44 -6.79 -2.68
N ARG A 324 20.38 -5.78 -3.56
CA ARG A 324 21.12 -5.78 -4.83
C ARG A 324 21.86 -4.47 -5.03
N ARG A 325 23.03 -4.55 -5.67
CA ARG A 325 23.82 -3.39 -6.09
C ARG A 325 23.02 -2.36 -6.90
N ALA A 326 22.22 -2.81 -7.87
CA ALA A 326 21.43 -1.92 -8.72
C ALA A 326 20.42 -1.08 -7.93
N GLU A 327 19.88 -1.61 -6.82
CA GLU A 327 18.94 -0.87 -5.96
C GLU A 327 19.64 0.25 -5.19
N VAL A 328 20.89 0.03 -4.76
CA VAL A 328 21.73 1.07 -4.15
C VAL A 328 22.03 2.16 -5.19
N GLU A 329 22.51 1.77 -6.37
CA GLU A 329 22.88 2.70 -7.44
C GLU A 329 21.71 3.59 -7.87
N GLN A 330 20.51 3.02 -8.02
CA GLN A 330 19.31 3.81 -8.33
C GLN A 330 18.99 4.82 -7.22
N ARG A 331 19.01 4.39 -5.94
CA ARG A 331 18.75 5.29 -4.81
C ARG A 331 19.80 6.39 -4.68
N LEU A 332 21.05 6.10 -5.02
CA LEU A 332 22.13 7.09 -5.07
C LEU A 332 21.93 8.10 -6.18
N ALA A 333 21.55 7.64 -7.38
CA ALA A 333 21.25 8.53 -8.50
C ALA A 333 20.10 9.48 -8.14
N ASP A 334 19.02 8.96 -7.55
CA ASP A 334 17.88 9.77 -7.10
C ASP A 334 18.29 10.81 -6.05
N LEU A 335 19.09 10.38 -5.06
CA LEU A 335 19.57 11.26 -3.99
C LEU A 335 20.54 12.33 -4.49
N ALA A 336 21.47 11.96 -5.36
CA ALA A 336 22.42 12.89 -5.95
C ALA A 336 21.71 13.91 -6.85
N GLY A 337 20.68 13.47 -7.60
CA GLY A 337 19.78 14.35 -8.34
C GLY A 337 19.05 15.33 -7.44
N GLN A 338 18.49 14.88 -6.30
CA GLN A 338 17.84 15.75 -5.31
C GLN A 338 18.79 16.80 -4.71
N LEU A 339 20.08 16.46 -4.56
CA LEU A 339 21.11 17.35 -4.03
C LEU A 339 21.88 18.09 -5.12
N GLU A 340 21.47 17.96 -6.38
CA GLU A 340 22.07 18.66 -7.53
C GLU A 340 23.61 18.45 -7.59
N VAL A 341 24.07 17.21 -7.38
CA VAL A 341 25.48 16.80 -7.47
C VAL A 341 25.64 15.53 -8.31
N ALA A 342 26.86 15.27 -8.79
CA ALA A 342 27.16 14.02 -9.48
C ALA A 342 27.02 12.82 -8.53
N ALA A 343 26.35 11.76 -8.98
CA ALA A 343 26.17 10.54 -8.21
C ALA A 343 27.53 9.91 -7.87
N PRO A 344 27.81 9.61 -6.59
CA PRO A 344 29.04 8.92 -6.21
C PRO A 344 29.03 7.48 -6.73
N GLY A 345 30.20 7.01 -7.15
CA GLY A 345 30.40 5.61 -7.52
C GLY A 345 30.67 4.71 -6.31
N TRP A 346 30.84 3.41 -6.55
CA TRP A 346 31.21 2.46 -5.50
C TRP A 346 32.56 2.80 -4.86
N ASP A 347 33.55 3.20 -5.68
CA ASP A 347 34.87 3.60 -5.18
C ASP A 347 34.79 4.79 -4.22
N ASP A 348 33.82 5.70 -4.42
CA ASP A 348 33.58 6.81 -3.51
C ASP A 348 33.01 6.34 -2.17
N LEU A 349 32.15 5.31 -2.17
CA LEU A 349 31.60 4.72 -0.95
C LEU A 349 32.65 3.93 -0.16
N TYR A 350 33.49 3.17 -0.86
CA TYR A 350 34.62 2.46 -0.24
C TYR A 350 35.58 3.45 0.40
N ARG A 351 36.00 4.49 -0.33
CA ARG A 351 36.88 5.53 0.20
C ARG A 351 36.26 6.23 1.41
N TYR A 352 34.96 6.56 1.34
CA TYR A 352 34.25 7.15 2.46
C TYR A 352 34.22 6.24 3.69
N ALA A 353 33.98 4.93 3.50
CA ALA A 353 33.95 3.97 4.59
C ALA A 353 35.34 3.79 5.24
N GLU A 354 36.41 3.80 4.45
CA GLU A 354 37.80 3.77 4.92
C GLU A 354 38.16 5.04 5.71
N GLU A 355 37.85 6.22 5.17
CA GLU A 355 38.12 7.51 5.84
C GLU A 355 37.34 7.66 7.15
N ALA A 356 36.15 7.04 7.24
CA ALA A 356 35.32 7.03 8.43
C ALA A 356 35.62 5.88 9.42
N ASP A 357 36.54 4.96 9.07
CA ASP A 357 36.79 3.69 9.79
C ASP A 357 35.51 2.87 10.06
N ASP A 358 34.54 2.90 9.14
CA ASP A 358 33.26 2.18 9.26
C ASP A 358 33.36 0.78 8.64
N ARG A 359 33.91 -0.16 9.42
CA ARG A 359 34.04 -1.57 9.01
C ARG A 359 32.72 -2.23 8.65
N ALA A 360 31.64 -1.85 9.33
CA ALA A 360 30.33 -2.43 9.06
C ALA A 360 29.80 -2.00 7.68
N LEU A 361 30.10 -0.77 7.25
CA LEU A 361 29.79 -0.32 5.90
C LEU A 361 30.64 -1.07 4.86
N LEU A 362 31.95 -1.23 5.07
CA LEU A 362 32.82 -1.99 4.17
C LEU A 362 32.31 -3.42 3.95
N ASP A 363 31.94 -4.12 5.02
CA ASP A 363 31.39 -5.48 4.94
C ASP A 363 30.09 -5.52 4.13
N ARG A 364 29.18 -4.57 4.36
CA ARG A 364 27.93 -4.45 3.59
C ARG A 364 28.19 -4.20 2.12
N LEU A 365 29.13 -3.31 1.80
CA LEU A 365 29.50 -3.00 0.42
C LEU A 365 30.06 -4.25 -0.29
N ASN A 366 30.91 -5.03 0.38
CA ASN A 366 31.47 -6.27 -0.15
C ASN A 366 30.39 -7.34 -0.43
N VAL A 367 29.42 -7.49 0.47
CA VAL A 367 28.29 -8.41 0.26
C VAL A 367 27.46 -7.99 -0.96
N LEU A 368 27.13 -6.70 -1.07
CA LEU A 368 26.34 -6.16 -2.17
C LEU A 368 27.09 -6.16 -3.51
N ALA A 369 28.43 -6.10 -3.50
CA ALA A 369 29.25 -6.21 -4.71
C ALA A 369 29.34 -7.64 -5.24
N SER A 370 29.10 -8.65 -4.38
CA SER A 370 29.26 -10.07 -4.70
C SER A 370 27.96 -10.77 -5.15
N GLY A 371 26.81 -10.11 -5.05
CA GLY A 371 25.48 -10.63 -5.43
C GLY A 371 24.78 -9.74 -6.43
#